data_AF-A0A0P0RIV6-F1
#
_entry.id   AF-A0A0P0RIV6-F1
#
_cell.length_a   1.000
_cell.length_b   1.000
_cell.length_c   1.000
_cell.angle_alpha   90.00
_cell.angle_beta   90.00
_cell.angle_gamma   90.00
#
_symmetry.space_group_name_H-M   'P 1'
#
loop_
_entity.id
_entity.type
_entity.pdbx_description
1 polymer ?
#
loop_
_entity_poly.entity_id
_entity_poly.type
_entity_poly.pdbx_seq_one_letter_code
_entity_poly.pdbx_strand_id
1 'polypeptide(L)' 'MTLRLRNQKLRTQKVINHFRGLPGEFSMLKGLLCASHSMEGHDEVRYRYFFDSSLIAARMEEINAAAREEAMKFLGERAQ' A
#
# COMPACT_ATOMS: atom_id res chain seq x y z
N MET A 1 1.71 22.59 -3.63
CA MET A 1 1.27 21.25 -4.12
C MET A 1 0.24 21.45 -5.21
N THR A 2 0.40 20.85 -6.40
CA THR A 2 -0.53 21.05 -7.53
C THR A 2 -1.86 20.29 -7.30
N LEU A 3 -2.96 20.75 -7.92
CA LEU A 3 -4.29 20.11 -7.84
C LEU A 3 -4.22 18.61 -8.19
N ARG A 4 -3.41 18.27 -9.19
CA ARG A 4 -3.18 16.90 -9.65
C ARG A 4 -2.60 15.99 -8.55
N LEU A 5 -1.56 16.45 -7.85
CA LEU A 5 -0.94 15.71 -6.75
C LEU A 5 -1.92 15.53 -5.58
N ARG A 6 -2.74 16.56 -5.28
CA ARG A 6 -3.80 16.46 -4.26
C ARG A 6 -4.82 15.38 -4.60
N ASN A 7 -5.28 15.34 -5.86
CA ASN A 7 -6.25 14.35 -6.32
C ASN A 7 -5.67 12.94 -6.34
N GLN A 8 -4.39 12.79 -6.71
CA GLN A 8 -3.66 11.52 -6.66
C GLN A 8 -3.63 10.97 -5.22
N LYS A 9 -3.25 11.80 -4.24
CA LYS A 9 -3.25 11.42 -2.82
C LYS A 9 -4.65 11.03 -2.34
N LEU A 10 -5.67 11.84 -2.67
CA LEU A 10 -7.06 11.57 -2.26
C LEU A 10 -7.56 10.23 -2.80
N ARG A 11 -7.34 9.93 -4.09
CA ARG A 11 -7.71 8.65 -4.70
C ARG A 11 -7.01 7.48 -4.01
N THR A 12 -5.70 7.62 -3.77
CA THR A 12 -4.91 6.58 -3.12
C THR A 12 -5.40 6.32 -1.70
N GLN A 13 -5.71 7.37 -0.95
CA GLN A 13 -6.27 7.23 0.39
C GLN A 13 -7.63 6.52 0.39
N LYS A 14 -8.49 6.79 -0.61
CA LYS A 14 -9.77 6.07 -0.76
C LYS A 14 -9.55 4.58 -0.99
N VAL A 15 -8.57 4.19 -1.81
CA VAL A 15 -8.24 2.79 -2.05
C VAL A 15 -7.68 2.12 -0.80
N ILE A 16 -6.75 2.78 -0.10
CA ILE A 16 -6.23 2.28 1.18
C ILE A 16 -7.37 2.08 2.18
N ASN A 17 -8.26 3.06 2.33
CA ASN A 17 -9.38 2.97 3.25
C ASN A 17 -10.37 1.86 2.85
N HIS A 18 -10.53 1.59 1.56
CA HIS A 18 -11.40 0.52 1.08
C HIS A 18 -10.89 -0.87 1.47
N PHE A 19 -9.57 -1.11 1.40
CA PHE A 19 -8.98 -2.40 1.76
C PHE A 19 -8.61 -2.53 3.24
N ARG A 20 -8.62 -1.43 3.99
CA ARG A 20 -8.16 -1.40 5.38
C ARG A 20 -8.88 -2.43 6.25
N GLY A 21 -8.11 -3.31 6.88
CA GLY A 21 -8.61 -4.34 7.79
C GLY A 21 -9.26 -5.54 7.09
N LEU A 22 -9.34 -5.55 5.76
CA LEU A 22 -9.83 -6.71 5.03
C LEU A 22 -8.77 -7.82 4.96
N PRO A 23 -9.18 -9.10 5.01
CA PRO A 23 -8.29 -10.21 4.67
C PRO A 23 -7.72 -9.99 3.26
N GLY A 24 -6.38 -9.91 3.16
CA GLY A 24 -5.68 -9.66 1.91
C GLY A 24 -5.39 -8.19 1.58
N GLU A 25 -5.58 -7.25 2.51
CA GLU A 25 -5.19 -5.83 2.35
C GLU A 25 -3.79 -5.69 1.74
N PHE A 26 -2.81 -6.38 2.32
CA PHE A 26 -1.43 -6.36 1.83
C PHE A 26 -1.30 -6.83 0.38
N SER A 27 -1.95 -7.94 0.02
CA SER A 27 -1.91 -8.51 -1.33
C SER A 27 -2.54 -7.58 -2.35
N MET A 28 -3.65 -6.92 -2.00
CA MET A 28 -4.32 -5.95 -2.87
C MET A 28 -3.45 -4.71 -3.11
N LEU A 29 -2.87 -4.15 -2.05
CA LEU A 29 -1.96 -3.00 -2.14
C LEU A 29 -0.70 -3.34 -2.93
N LYS A 30 -0.12 -4.53 -2.73
CA LYS A 30 1.00 -5.04 -3.51
C LYS A 30 0.66 -5.17 -4.99
N GLY A 31 -0.50 -5.74 -5.32
CA GLY A 31 -0.97 -5.86 -6.70
C GLY A 31 -1.10 -4.51 -7.40
N LEU A 32 -1.63 -3.50 -6.69
CA LEU A 32 -1.76 -2.14 -7.20
C LEU A 32 -0.39 -1.50 -7.49
N LEU A 33 0.57 -1.69 -6.57
CA LEU A 33 1.93 -1.22 -6.74
C LEU A 33 2.60 -1.89 -7.94
N CYS A 34 2.54 -3.22 -8.04
CA CYS A 34 3.10 -3.96 -9.17
C CYS A 34 2.49 -3.55 -10.51
N ALA A 35 1.16 -3.40 -10.58
CA ALA A 35 0.48 -2.93 -11.78
C ALA A 35 0.98 -1.55 -12.24
N SER A 36 1.31 -0.65 -11.30
CA SER A 36 1.86 0.67 -11.64
C SER A 36 3.28 0.63 -12.22
N HIS A 37 4.01 -0.46 -12.01
CA HIS A 37 5.39 -0.65 -12.49
C HIS A 37 5.50 -1.56 -13.71
N SER A 38 4.53 -2.47 -13.92
CA SER A 38 4.56 -3.46 -15.00
C SER A 38 3.81 -3.06 -16.28
N MET A 39 3.10 -1.92 -16.28
CA MET A 39 2.44 -1.45 -17.50
C MET A 39 3.43 -0.72 -18.40
N GLU A 40 3.47 -1.12 -19.66
CA GLU A 40 4.28 -0.48 -20.71
C GLU A 40 3.39 0.38 -21.62
N GLY A 41 3.96 1.42 -22.23
CA GLY A 41 3.28 2.24 -23.23
C GLY A 41 2.38 3.34 -22.66
N HIS A 42 1.33 3.75 -23.39
CA HIS A 42 0.50 4.91 -23.03
C HIS A 42 -0.22 4.79 -21.68
N ASP A 43 -0.43 3.58 -21.19
CA ASP A 43 -1.10 3.31 -19.91
C ASP A 43 -0.18 3.38 -18.69
N GLU A 44 1.13 3.24 -18.89
CA GLU A 44 2.16 3.38 -17.86
C GLU A 44 2.08 4.75 -17.17
N VAL A 45 2.10 5.79 -18.00
CA VAL A 45 1.99 7.19 -17.59
C VAL A 45 0.69 7.37 -16.81
N ARG A 46 -0.44 6.93 -17.37
CA ARG A 46 -1.76 7.13 -16.75
C ARG A 46 -1.82 6.51 -15.36
N TYR A 47 -1.31 5.29 -15.19
CA TYR A 47 -1.41 4.59 -13.92
C TYR A 47 -0.40 5.06 -12.87
N ARG A 48 0.86 5.34 -13.28
CA ARG A 48 1.86 5.95 -12.38
C ARG A 48 1.38 7.29 -11.83
N TYR A 49 0.63 8.06 -12.62
CA TYR A 49 0.05 9.33 -12.17
C TYR A 49 -1.33 9.19 -11.52
N PHE A 50 -1.92 8.00 -11.52
CA PHE A 50 -3.24 7.78 -10.95
C PHE A 50 -3.17 7.60 -9.43
N PHE A 51 -2.20 6.80 -8.98
CA PHE A 51 -1.96 6.46 -7.57
C PHE A 51 -0.65 7.04 -7.06
N ASP A 52 -0.62 7.37 -5.77
CA ASP A 52 0.58 7.78 -5.04
C ASP A 52 1.25 6.52 -4.47
N SER A 53 2.29 6.04 -5.16
CA SER A 53 3.01 4.83 -4.77
C SER A 53 3.66 4.94 -3.39
N SER A 54 4.03 6.16 -2.95
CA SER A 54 4.63 6.37 -1.64
C SER A 54 3.62 6.14 -0.51
N LEU A 55 2.36 6.57 -0.71
CA LEU A 55 1.29 6.28 0.26
C LEU A 55 0.95 4.79 0.34
N ILE A 56 0.97 4.08 -0.80
CA ILE A 56 0.75 2.63 -0.83
C ILE A 56 1.89 1.92 -0.07
N ALA A 57 3.14 2.27 -0.36
CA ALA A 57 4.32 1.70 0.28
C ALA A 57 4.34 1.97 1.79
N ALA A 58 4.02 3.19 2.22
CA ALA A 58 3.92 3.55 3.64
C ALA A 58 2.90 2.67 4.37
N ARG A 59 1.71 2.45 3.78
CA ARG A 59 0.70 1.58 4.39
C ARG A 59 1.15 0.13 4.46
N MET A 60 1.83 -0.38 3.42
CA MET A 60 2.37 -1.75 3.45
C MET A 60 3.44 -1.92 4.54
N GLU A 61 4.27 -0.91 4.77
CA GLU A 61 5.26 -0.93 5.85
C GLU A 61 4.59 -0.93 7.23
N GLU A 62 3.50 -0.19 7.43
CA GLU A 62 2.70 -0.24 8.67
C GLU A 62 2.19 -1.66 8.94
N ILE A 63 1.66 -2.35 7.92
CA ILE A 63 1.17 -3.73 8.04
C ILE A 63 2.32 -4.67 8.41
N ASN A 64 3.47 -4.55 7.75
CA ASN A 64 4.65 -5.36 8.05
C ASN A 64 5.20 -5.09 9.46
N ALA A 65 5.19 -3.83 9.91
CA ALA A 65 5.61 -3.47 11.25
C ALA A 65 4.73 -4.13 12.31
N ALA A 66 3.40 -4.07 12.15
CA ALA A 66 2.46 -4.73 13.04
C ALA A 66 2.67 -6.25 13.09
N ALA A 67 2.84 -6.88 11.92
CA ALA A 67 3.10 -8.33 11.84
C ALA A 67 4.43 -8.73 12.51
N ARG A 68 5.49 -7.91 12.38
CA ARG A 68 6.77 -8.13 13.07
C ARG A 68 6.62 -8.01 14.58
N GLU A 69 5.87 -7.03 15.06
CA GLU A 69 5.61 -6.84 16.49
C GLU A 69 4.86 -8.02 17.09
N GLU A 70 3.80 -8.49 16.41
CA GLU A 70 3.04 -9.68 16.82
C GLU A 70 3.93 -10.94 16.85
N ALA A 71 4.76 -11.14 15.84
CA ALA A 71 5.70 -12.26 15.80
C ALA A 71 6.72 -12.20 16.94
N MET A 72 7.24 -11.01 17.28
CA MET A 72 8.15 -10.84 18.41
C MET A 72 7.50 -11.17 19.75
N LYS A 73 6.24 -10.75 19.97
CA LYS A 73 5.49 -11.08 21.19
C LYS A 73 5.33 -12.60 21.33
N PHE A 74 4.88 -13.26 20.26
CA PHE A 74 4.71 -14.71 20.24
C PHE A 74 6.01 -15.48 20.52
N LEU A 75 7.14 -15.02 19.99
CA LEU A 75 8.44 -15.65 20.26
C LEU A 75 8.93 -15.41 21.69
N GLY A 76 8.68 -14.23 22.26
CA GLY A 76 9.00 -13.90 23.65
C GLY A 76 8.20 -14.73 24.66
N GLU A 77 6.92 -14.98 24.37
CA GLU A 77 6.04 -15.82 25.20
C GLU A 77 6.43 -17.31 25.17
N ARG A 78 7.07 -17.79 24.11
CA ARG A 78 7.52 -19.20 24.00
C ARG A 78 8.90 -19.45 24.60
N ALA A 79 9.62 -18.39 24.98
CA ALA A 79 10.93 -18.48 25.62
C ALA A 79 10.85 -18.44 27.15
N GLN A 80 9.65 -18.28 27.72
CA GLN A 80 9.33 -18.38 29.14
C GLN A 80 8.70 -19.73 29.47
#